data_AF-A0A316QDG0-F1
#
_entry.id   AF-A0A316QDG0-F1
#
_cell.length_a   1.000
_cell.length_b   1.000
_cell.length_c   1.000
_cell.angle_alpha   90.00
_cell.angle_beta   90.00
_cell.angle_gamma   90.00
#
_symmetry.space_group_name_H-M   'P 1'
#
loop_
_entity.id
_entity.type
_entity.pdbx_description
1 polymer ?
#
loop_
_entity_poly.entity_id
_entity_poly.type
_entity_poly.pdbx_seq_one_letter_code
_entity_poly.pdbx_strand_id
1 'polypeptide(L)'
;CEQKGVEIIEAEACPDHIHMLVSIPPYISIAQFMGYLKGKSSLMIFDRHANLKYKYGSRNFWCRGYYVDTVGRNKKVIAEYIRNQLEEDYTLDQMSIKEYTDPFTGSKNRKA
;
A
#
# COMPACT_ATOMS: atom_id res chain seq x y z
N CYS A 1 -9.51 10.30 -8.15
CA CYS A 1 -10.41 9.23 -8.61
C CYS A 1 -11.70 9.80 -9.22
N GLU A 2 -12.36 10.74 -8.54
CA GLU A 2 -13.57 11.42 -9.04
C GLU A 2 -13.46 12.00 -10.45
N GLN A 3 -12.35 12.69 -10.80
CA GLN A 3 -12.10 13.21 -12.16
C GLN A 3 -12.10 12.14 -13.27
N LYS A 4 -11.97 10.86 -12.91
CA LYS A 4 -12.01 9.72 -13.83
C LYS A 4 -13.28 8.88 -13.67
N GLY A 5 -14.22 9.30 -12.84
CA GLY A 5 -15.42 8.52 -12.52
C GLY A 5 -15.12 7.22 -11.77
N VAL A 6 -13.96 7.13 -11.11
CA VAL A 6 -13.57 5.98 -10.29
C VAL A 6 -13.99 6.23 -8.86
N GLU A 7 -14.74 5.28 -8.30
CA GLU A 7 -15.18 5.29 -6.90
C GLU A 7 -14.15 4.57 -6.03
N ILE A 8 -13.82 5.17 -4.88
CA ILE A 8 -12.97 4.53 -3.86
C ILE A 8 -13.92 3.90 -2.85
N ILE A 9 -13.85 2.57 -2.72
CA ILE A 9 -14.66 1.82 -1.77
C ILE A 9 -13.93 1.78 -0.43
N GLU A 10 -12.65 1.42 -0.45
CA GLU A 10 -11.76 1.44 0.72
C GLU A 10 -10.34 1.78 0.26
N ALA A 11 -9.55 2.42 1.11
CA ALA A 11 -8.14 2.66 0.85
C ALA A 11 -7.39 2.83 2.16
N GLU A 12 -6.22 2.19 2.26
CA GLU A 12 -5.34 2.25 3.42
C GLU A 12 -3.94 2.65 2.96
N ALA A 13 -3.33 3.62 3.67
CA ALA A 13 -2.03 4.16 3.33
C ALA A 13 -0.98 3.68 4.33
N CYS A 14 -0.08 2.80 3.87
CA CYS A 14 1.01 2.28 4.66
C CYS A 14 2.28 3.14 4.45
N PRO A 15 3.33 2.98 5.28
CA PRO A 15 4.53 3.81 5.20
C PRO A 15 5.26 3.78 3.85
N ASP A 16 5.21 2.67 3.13
CA ASP A 16 5.96 2.43 1.89
C ASP A 16 5.07 2.02 0.69
N HIS A 17 3.78 1.73 0.92
CA HIS A 17 2.82 1.35 -0.12
C HIS A 17 1.37 1.77 0.23
N ILE A 18 0.45 1.66 -0.73
CA ILE A 18 -0.97 1.98 -0.53
C ILE A 18 -1.81 0.82 -1.07
N HIS A 19 -2.79 0.38 -0.29
CA HIS A 19 -3.82 -0.56 -0.69
C HIS A 19 -5.11 0.18 -1.03
N MET A 20 -5.74 -0.17 -2.15
CA MET A 20 -6.98 0.47 -2.58
C MET A 20 -7.95 -0.54 -3.16
N LEU A 21 -9.19 -0.50 -2.71
CA LEU A 21 -10.34 -1.14 -3.34
C LEU A 21 -11.14 -0.08 -4.10
N VAL A 22 -11.15 -0.18 -5.42
CA VAL A 22 -11.77 0.81 -6.30
C VAL A 22 -12.75 0.19 -7.27
N SER A 23 -13.81 0.91 -7.59
CA SER A 23 -14.73 0.59 -8.68
C SER A 23 -14.37 1.43 -9.90
N ILE A 24 -13.83 0.78 -10.93
CA ILE A 24 -13.37 1.43 -12.16
C ILE A 24 -14.42 1.22 -13.26
N PRO A 25 -14.83 2.27 -13.99
CA PRO A 25 -15.71 2.11 -15.15
C PRO A 25 -15.09 1.18 -16.21
N PRO A 26 -15.86 0.27 -16.82
CA PRO A 26 -15.32 -0.79 -17.67
C PRO A 26 -14.66 -0.29 -18.96
N TYR A 27 -14.95 0.95 -19.39
CA TYR A 27 -14.34 1.58 -20.55
C TYR A 27 -12.94 2.17 -20.26
N ILE A 28 -12.52 2.23 -19.00
CA ILE A 28 -11.19 2.72 -18.60
C ILE A 28 -10.29 1.52 -18.37
N SER A 29 -9.16 1.47 -19.08
CA SER A 29 -8.15 0.44 -18.81
C SER A 29 -7.47 0.67 -17.46
N ILE A 30 -7.19 -0.41 -16.74
CA ILE A 30 -6.51 -0.37 -15.44
C ILE A 30 -5.15 0.33 -15.58
N ALA A 31 -4.38 0.01 -16.62
CA ALA A 31 -3.08 0.62 -16.86
C ALA A 31 -3.17 2.15 -17.05
N GLN A 32 -4.18 2.63 -17.77
CA GLN A 32 -4.42 4.06 -17.95
C GLN A 32 -4.80 4.73 -16.64
N PHE A 33 -5.68 4.10 -15.85
CA PHE A 33 -6.06 4.62 -14.54
C PHE A 33 -4.86 4.68 -13.59
N MET A 34 -4.06 3.62 -13.51
CA MET A 34 -2.87 3.58 -12.64
C MET A 34 -1.80 4.59 -13.06
N GLY A 35 -1.59 4.77 -14.37
CA GLY A 35 -0.69 5.82 -14.89
C GLY A 35 -1.15 7.22 -14.48
N TYR A 36 -2.45 7.49 -14.59
CA TYR A 36 -3.03 8.76 -14.14
C TYR A 36 -2.92 8.94 -12.62
N LEU A 37 -3.28 7.92 -11.84
CA LEU A 37 -3.29 7.95 -10.38
C LEU A 37 -1.89 8.20 -9.82
N LYS A 38 -0.90 7.40 -10.23
CA LYS A 38 0.50 7.51 -9.79
C LYS A 38 1.13 8.83 -10.27
N GLY A 39 0.85 9.25 -11.50
CA GLY A 39 1.40 10.49 -12.06
C GLY A 39 0.86 11.74 -11.36
N LYS A 40 -0.47 11.84 -11.19
CA LYS A 40 -1.09 13.00 -10.54
C LYS A 40 -0.77 13.08 -9.05
N SER A 41 -0.80 11.96 -8.34
CA SER A 41 -0.41 11.93 -6.92
C SER A 41 1.04 12.34 -6.73
N SER A 42 1.98 11.84 -7.54
CA SER A 42 3.40 12.26 -7.48
C SER A 42 3.54 13.78 -7.63
N LEU A 43 2.85 14.37 -8.61
CA LEU A 43 2.86 15.81 -8.84
C LEU A 43 2.34 16.57 -7.61
N MET A 44 1.19 16.16 -7.07
CA MET A 44 0.58 16.82 -5.91
C MET A 44 1.44 16.70 -4.64
N ILE A 45 2.11 15.56 -4.44
CA ILE A 45 2.99 15.35 -3.28
C ILE A 45 4.23 16.22 -3.38
N PHE A 46 4.89 16.29 -4.55
CA PHE A 46 6.06 17.15 -4.71
C PHE A 46 5.73 18.65 -4.65
N ASP A 47 4.51 19.03 -5.03
CA ASP A 47 4.02 20.40 -4.92
C ASP A 47 3.79 20.80 -3.45
N ARG A 48 3.13 19.94 -2.65
CA ARG A 48 2.88 20.18 -1.22
C ARG A 48 4.12 20.03 -0.35
N HIS A 49 5.00 19.10 -0.68
CA HIS A 49 6.17 18.75 0.12
C HIS A 49 7.45 18.96 -0.69
N ALA A 50 7.78 20.22 -0.96
CA ALA A 50 8.94 20.62 -1.74
C ALA A 50 10.27 19.98 -1.26
N ASN A 51 10.38 19.69 0.04
CA ASN A 51 11.56 19.04 0.63
C ASN A 51 11.79 17.62 0.10
N LEU A 52 10.74 16.89 -0.27
CA LEU A 52 10.84 15.55 -0.84
C LEU A 52 11.49 15.56 -2.23
N LYS A 53 11.41 16.67 -2.95
CA LYS A 53 12.06 16.86 -4.25
C LYS A 53 13.58 16.68 -4.18
N TYR A 54 14.19 17.09 -3.06
CA TYR A 54 15.63 16.95 -2.83
C TYR A 54 16.00 15.53 -2.37
N LYS A 55 15.16 14.90 -1.54
CA LYS A 55 15.36 13.51 -1.09
C LYS A 55 15.26 12.50 -2.25
N TYR A 56 14.36 12.74 -3.20
CA TYR A 56 14.07 11.82 -4.30
C TYR A 56 14.67 12.22 -5.65
N GLY A 57 15.67 13.11 -5.71
CA GLY A 57 16.54 13.44 -6.86
C GLY A 57 15.93 13.38 -8.28
N SER A 58 15.66 12.17 -8.78
CA SER A 58 14.94 11.88 -10.03
C SER A 58 13.42 12.13 -10.00
N ARG A 59 12.85 12.69 -8.92
CA ARG A 59 11.41 12.97 -8.73
C ARG A 59 10.49 11.76 -8.98
N ASN A 60 10.94 10.57 -8.64
CA ASN A 60 10.10 9.37 -8.67
C ASN A 60 9.56 9.13 -7.25
N PHE A 61 8.25 9.27 -7.06
CA PHE A 61 7.61 8.97 -5.78
C PHE A 61 7.21 7.48 -5.69
N TRP A 62 6.63 6.95 -6.76
CA TRP A 62 6.22 5.54 -6.82
C TRP A 62 7.25 4.65 -7.51
N CYS A 63 7.28 3.36 -7.14
CA CYS A 63 7.95 2.33 -7.92
C CYS A 63 7.31 2.21 -9.32
N ARG A 64 8.02 1.61 -10.29
CA ARG A 64 7.49 1.43 -11.67
C ARG A 64 6.28 0.50 -11.70
N GLY A 65 6.34 -0.60 -10.94
CA GLY A 65 5.30 -1.62 -10.89
C GLY A 65 4.04 -1.21 -10.13
N TYR A 66 3.00 -2.02 -10.26
CA TYR A 66 1.82 -2.01 -9.41
C TYR A 66 1.21 -3.41 -9.44
N TYR A 67 0.51 -3.79 -8.37
CA TYR A 67 -0.28 -5.01 -8.30
C TYR A 67 -1.76 -4.68 -8.51
N VAL A 68 -2.49 -5.56 -9.16
CA VAL A 68 -3.93 -5.45 -9.32
C VAL A 68 -4.56 -6.84 -9.35
N ASP A 69 -5.68 -6.97 -8.66
CA ASP A 69 -6.52 -8.17 -8.73
C ASP A 69 -8.00 -7.79 -8.83
N THR A 70 -8.78 -8.63 -9.49
CA THR A 70 -10.22 -8.40 -9.68
C THR A 70 -11.03 -9.03 -8.56
N VAL A 71 -11.80 -8.22 -7.85
CA VAL A 71 -12.66 -8.70 -6.76
C VAL A 71 -14.06 -9.00 -7.27
N GLY A 72 -14.44 -10.28 -7.17
CA GLY A 72 -15.79 -10.77 -7.49
C GLY A 72 -16.76 -10.68 -6.31
N ARG A 73 -17.23 -11.85 -5.82
CA ARG A 73 -18.28 -11.96 -4.80
C ARG A 73 -17.81 -11.62 -3.37
N ASN A 74 -16.51 -11.71 -3.08
CA ASN A 74 -15.95 -11.54 -1.73
C ASN A 74 -15.55 -10.10 -1.40
N LYS A 75 -16.35 -9.11 -1.85
CA LYS A 75 -16.04 -7.69 -1.62
C LYS A 75 -15.90 -7.32 -0.14
N LYS A 76 -16.76 -7.88 0.71
CA LYS A 76 -16.78 -7.58 2.15
C LYS A 76 -15.50 -8.03 2.86
N VAL A 77 -15.04 -9.26 2.56
CA VAL A 77 -13.83 -9.83 3.16
C VAL A 77 -12.59 -9.03 2.74
N ILE A 78 -12.52 -8.62 1.48
CA ILE A 78 -11.37 -7.83 0.98
C ILE A 78 -11.40 -6.39 1.51
N ALA A 79 -12.58 -5.79 1.67
CA ALA A 79 -12.70 -4.48 2.30
C ALA A 79 -12.24 -4.51 3.77
N GLU A 80 -12.61 -5.56 4.51
CA GLU A 80 -12.18 -5.75 5.89
C GLU A 80 -10.66 -6.00 5.99
N TYR A 81 -10.10 -6.82 5.11
CA TYR A 81 -8.65 -7.04 4.99
C TYR A 81 -7.89 -5.72 4.77
N ILE A 82 -8.30 -4.91 3.80
CA ILE A 82 -7.63 -3.64 3.49
C ILE A 82 -7.68 -2.69 4.69
N ARG A 83 -8.78 -2.66 5.43
CA ARG A 83 -8.93 -1.80 6.62
C ARG A 83 -7.98 -2.20 7.75
N ASN A 84 -7.71 -3.49 7.90
CA ASN A 84 -6.89 -4.02 8.99
C ASN A 84 -5.41 -4.15 8.60
N GLN A 85 -5.02 -3.68 7.41
CA GLN A 85 -3.71 -4.00 6.86
C GLN A 85 -2.54 -3.44 7.69
N LEU A 86 -2.71 -2.27 8.33
CA LEU A 86 -1.70 -1.73 9.26
C LEU A 86 -1.55 -2.59 10.52
N GLU A 87 -2.64 -3.16 11.03
CA GLU A 87 -2.59 -4.04 12.21
C GLU A 87 -1.93 -5.37 11.85
N GLU A 88 -2.27 -5.94 10.69
CA GLU A 88 -1.64 -7.16 10.18
C GLU A 88 -0.14 -6.96 9.97
N ASP A 89 0.28 -5.89 9.29
CA ASP A 89 1.69 -5.55 9.10
C ASP A 89 2.42 -5.39 10.44
N TYR A 90 1.81 -4.70 11.43
CA TYR A 90 2.39 -4.56 12.77
C TYR A 90 2.55 -5.92 13.49
N THR A 91 1.55 -6.79 13.40
CA THR A 91 1.63 -8.12 14.03
C THR A 91 2.68 -9.01 13.38
N LEU A 92 2.81 -8.97 12.05
CA LEU A 92 3.84 -9.70 11.32
C LEU A 92 5.24 -9.19 11.66
N ASP A 93 5.42 -7.88 11.75
CA ASP A 93 6.68 -7.27 12.17
C ASP A 93 7.06 -7.71 13.59
N GLN A 94 6.10 -7.73 14.54
CA GLN A 94 6.31 -8.24 15.90
C GLN A 94 6.68 -9.74 15.93
N MET A 95 6.03 -10.57 15.12
CA MET A 95 6.37 -12.01 15.01
C MET A 95 7.74 -12.26 14.37
N SER A 96 8.24 -11.32 13.57
CA SER A 96 9.55 -11.38 12.93
C SER A 96 10.71 -10.95 13.83
N ILE A 97 10.41 -10.38 15.01
CA ILE A 97 11.43 -10.06 16.01
C ILE A 97 12.14 -11.37 16.36
N LYS A 98 13.41 -11.49 15.97
CA LYS A 98 14.24 -12.64 16.33
C LYS A 98 14.23 -12.78 17.85
N GLU A 99 13.52 -13.79 18.34
CA GLU A 99 13.58 -14.19 19.74
C GLU A 99 14.96 -14.80 20.00
N TYR A 100 15.91 -13.95 20.40
CA TYR A 100 17.25 -14.38 20.86
C TYR A 100 17.18 -15.19 22.16
N THR A 101 16.02 -15.18 22.83
CA THR A 101 15.77 -15.88 24.09
C THR A 101 14.42 -16.58 24.01
N ASP A 102 14.41 -17.90 24.24
CA ASP A 102 13.19 -18.71 24.29
C ASP A 102 12.28 -18.24 25.44
N PRO A 103 11.00 -17.89 25.18
CA PRO A 103 10.10 -17.33 26.19
C PRO A 103 9.61 -18.34 27.24
N PHE A 104 9.78 -19.64 27.02
CA PHE A 104 9.40 -20.71 27.95
C PHE A 104 10.59 -21.21 28.78
N THR A 105 11.79 -21.24 28.18
CA THR A 105 12.99 -21.79 28.85
C THR A 105 14.02 -20.73 29.26
N GLY A 106 13.91 -19.50 28.76
CA GLY A 106 14.87 -18.42 29.00
C GLY A 106 16.24 -18.64 28.36
N SER A 107 16.39 -19.67 27.51
CA SER A 107 17.68 -20.05 26.93
C SER A 107 18.01 -19.20 25.69
N LYS A 108 19.28 -18.80 25.55
CA LYS A 108 19.74 -18.01 24.39
C LYS A 108 19.82 -18.88 23.14
N ASN A 109 19.09 -18.49 22.10
CA ASN A 109 19.05 -19.22 20.83
C ASN A 109 20.29 -18.86 20.00
N ARG A 110 21.32 -19.72 20.00
CA ARG A 110 22.62 -19.47 19.32
C ARG A 110 22.56 -19.52 17.79
N LYS A 111 21.38 -19.79 17.19
CA LYS A 111 21.18 -19.98 15.75
C LYS A 111 20.26 -18.94 15.09
N ALA A 112 19.83 -17.91 15.82
CA ALA A 112 19.01 -16.81 15.28
C ALA A 112 19.87 -15.73 14.62
#